data_AF-A0A7S4FLY7-F1
#
_entry.id   AF-A0A7S4FLY7-F1
#
_cell.length_a   1.000
_cell.length_b   1.000
_cell.length_c   1.000
_cell.angle_alpha   90.00
_cell.angle_beta   90.00
_cell.angle_gamma   90.00
#
_symmetry.space_group_name_H-M   'P 1'
#
loop_
_entity.id
_entity.type
_entity.pdbx_description
1 polymer ?
#
loop_
_entity_poly.entity_id
_entity_poly.type
_entity_poly.pdbx_seq_one_letter_code
_entity_poly.pdbx_strand_id
1 'polypeptide(L)'
;ADVRDSLREIESTLALTGARPSKQDKARMERLKAQRRSLEQRHRALARASVDAYAKCCGACSPLLKLLGVVTAGIVLALVLSIMLSALECALHHSSCKGSLAAESHLPNPLDTLLVVSSRVFPLDYMVLCAVILAVFAASLLAVTRIGVWFLWLRLYKLRRSSTPPQGLLLTCVILMFIIVTFSISTVMIIPQYIAFGSQT
;
A
#
# COMPACT_ATOMS: atom_id res chain seq x y z
N ALA A 1 -15.13 -26.87 5.46
CA ALA A 1 -16.21 -27.10 4.50
C ALA A 1 -16.91 -28.40 4.88
N ASP A 2 -16.18 -29.50 4.84
CA ASP A 2 -16.41 -30.83 5.42
C ASP A 2 -17.67 -31.03 6.30
N VAL A 3 -17.68 -30.59 7.57
CA VAL A 3 -18.82 -30.83 8.50
C VAL A 3 -20.17 -30.26 8.01
N ARG A 4 -20.15 -29.15 7.26
CA ARG A 4 -21.36 -28.52 6.73
C ARG A 4 -21.89 -29.28 5.51
N ASP A 5 -20.98 -29.82 4.71
CA ASP A 5 -21.31 -30.56 3.50
C ASP A 5 -21.86 -31.95 3.88
N SER A 6 -21.28 -32.61 4.89
CA SER A 6 -21.82 -33.88 5.43
C SER A 6 -23.22 -33.73 6.08
N LEU A 7 -23.53 -32.56 6.68
CA LEU A 7 -24.88 -32.29 7.21
C LEU A 7 -25.90 -32.11 6.09
N ARG A 8 -25.53 -31.40 5.02
CA ARG A 8 -26.38 -31.20 3.84
C ARG A 8 -26.65 -32.50 3.10
N GLU A 9 -25.65 -33.37 3.04
CA GLU A 9 -25.76 -34.69 2.40
C GLU A 9 -26.72 -35.61 3.17
N ILE A 10 -26.69 -35.60 4.50
CA ILE A 10 -27.65 -36.36 5.31
C ILE A 10 -29.07 -35.79 5.16
N GLU A 11 -29.22 -34.46 5.19
CA GLU A 11 -30.52 -33.79 5.00
C GLU A 11 -31.11 -34.01 3.59
N SER A 12 -30.27 -33.96 2.55
CA SER A 12 -30.71 -34.22 1.18
C SER A 12 -31.11 -35.68 0.95
N THR A 13 -30.33 -36.63 1.51
CA THR A 13 -30.65 -38.06 1.43
C THR A 13 -31.99 -38.34 2.11
N LEU A 14 -32.24 -37.77 3.29
CA LEU A 14 -33.51 -37.93 3.99
C LEU A 14 -34.71 -37.34 3.23
N ALA A 15 -34.51 -36.16 2.62
CA ALA A 15 -35.54 -35.49 1.83
C ALA A 15 -35.91 -36.28 0.56
N LEU A 16 -34.94 -36.92 -0.08
CA LEU A 16 -35.15 -37.74 -1.27
C LEU A 16 -35.85 -39.07 -0.96
N THR A 17 -35.52 -39.71 0.16
CA THR A 17 -36.12 -41.01 0.54
C THR A 17 -37.50 -40.85 1.21
N GLY A 18 -37.87 -39.65 1.66
CA GLY A 18 -39.13 -39.39 2.38
C GLY A 18 -39.26 -40.15 3.72
N ALA A 19 -38.19 -40.82 4.15
CA ALA A 19 -38.17 -41.73 5.27
C ALA A 19 -37.98 -40.96 6.59
N ARG A 20 -38.65 -41.41 7.66
CA ARG A 20 -38.41 -40.86 9.00
C ARG A 20 -36.98 -41.19 9.44
N PRO A 21 -36.26 -40.23 10.05
CA PRO A 21 -34.85 -40.43 10.40
C PRO A 21 -34.69 -41.60 11.37
N SER A 22 -33.81 -42.55 11.01
CA SER A 22 -33.44 -43.69 11.85
C SER A 22 -32.82 -43.22 13.17
N LYS A 23 -32.92 -44.01 14.23
CA LYS A 23 -32.30 -43.67 15.55
C LYS A 23 -30.80 -43.41 15.41
N GLN A 24 -30.13 -44.13 14.51
CA GLN A 24 -28.70 -43.97 14.23
C GLN A 24 -28.39 -42.65 13.50
N ASP A 25 -29.21 -42.27 12.52
CA ASP A 25 -29.07 -41.01 11.78
C ASP A 25 -29.31 -39.80 12.68
N LYS A 26 -30.28 -39.89 13.59
CA LYS A 26 -30.51 -38.87 14.62
C LYS A 26 -29.28 -38.68 15.50
N ALA A 27 -28.68 -39.77 15.99
CA ALA A 27 -27.47 -39.69 16.82
C ALA A 27 -26.26 -39.11 16.06
N ARG A 28 -26.09 -39.48 14.78
CA ARG A 28 -25.03 -38.96 13.91
C ARG A 28 -25.21 -37.46 13.63
N MET A 29 -26.42 -37.03 13.34
CA MET A 29 -26.75 -35.64 13.09
C MET A 29 -26.52 -34.77 14.34
N GLU A 30 -26.91 -35.24 15.52
CA GLU A 30 -26.65 -34.52 16.78
C GLU A 30 -25.15 -34.37 17.07
N ARG A 31 -24.33 -35.41 16.81
CA ARG A 31 -22.87 -35.32 16.91
C ARG A 31 -22.28 -34.26 15.95
N LEU A 32 -22.70 -34.27 14.69
CA LEU A 32 -22.21 -33.30 13.69
C LEU A 32 -22.66 -31.87 14.02
N LYS A 33 -23.89 -31.68 14.50
CA LYS A 33 -24.38 -30.38 14.98
C LYS A 33 -23.58 -29.89 16.20
N ALA A 34 -23.28 -30.77 17.16
CA ALA A 34 -22.44 -30.44 18.31
C ALA A 34 -21.01 -30.04 17.89
N GLN A 35 -20.41 -30.80 16.97
CA GLN A 35 -19.08 -30.52 16.43
C GLN A 35 -19.06 -29.17 15.68
N ARG A 36 -20.09 -28.89 14.88
CA ARG A 36 -20.25 -27.59 14.21
C ARG A 36 -20.34 -26.44 15.20
N ARG A 37 -21.14 -26.57 16.28
CA ARG A 37 -21.22 -25.55 17.33
C ARG A 37 -19.86 -25.30 17.97
N SER A 38 -19.09 -26.36 18.25
CA SER A 38 -17.73 -26.23 18.81
C SER A 38 -16.76 -25.52 17.86
N LEU A 39 -16.82 -25.82 16.56
CA LEU A 39 -16.01 -25.17 15.52
C LEU A 39 -16.39 -23.70 15.34
N GLU A 40 -17.69 -23.39 15.32
CA GLU A 40 -18.17 -22.00 15.24
C GLU A 40 -17.77 -21.19 16.47
N GLN A 41 -17.83 -21.78 17.68
CA GLN A 41 -17.35 -21.13 18.91
C GLN A 41 -15.85 -20.87 18.86
N ARG A 42 -15.04 -21.86 18.44
CA ARG A 42 -13.59 -21.68 18.27
C ARG A 42 -13.27 -20.61 17.22
N HIS A 43 -13.99 -20.60 16.10
CA HIS A 43 -13.77 -19.60 15.06
C HIS A 43 -14.12 -18.18 15.55
N ARG A 44 -15.20 -18.03 16.33
CA ARG A 44 -15.56 -16.75 16.97
C ARG A 44 -14.53 -16.34 18.03
N ALA A 45 -14.01 -17.28 18.81
CA ALA A 45 -12.97 -17.01 19.79
C ALA A 45 -11.66 -16.57 19.13
N LEU A 46 -11.23 -17.26 18.07
CA LEU A 46 -10.06 -16.89 17.27
C LEU A 46 -10.23 -15.54 16.57
N ALA A 47 -11.42 -15.27 16.02
CA ALA A 47 -11.73 -13.98 15.39
C ALA A 47 -11.73 -12.83 16.40
N ARG A 48 -12.19 -13.05 17.65
CA ARG A 48 -12.09 -12.04 18.71
C ARG A 48 -10.65 -11.84 19.16
N ALA A 49 -9.90 -12.93 19.39
CA ALA A 49 -8.51 -12.86 19.79
C ALA A 49 -7.62 -12.17 18.74
N SER A 50 -7.87 -12.39 17.44
CA SER A 50 -7.14 -11.71 16.37
C SER A 50 -7.48 -10.23 16.30
N VAL A 51 -8.74 -9.84 16.49
CA VAL A 51 -9.16 -8.44 16.53
C VAL A 51 -8.59 -7.73 17.76
N ASP A 52 -8.58 -8.36 18.94
CA ASP A 52 -8.04 -7.78 20.17
C ASP A 52 -6.52 -7.63 20.11
N ALA A 53 -5.80 -8.64 19.59
CA ALA A 53 -4.36 -8.58 19.37
C ALA A 53 -4.01 -7.51 18.33
N TYR A 54 -4.76 -7.44 17.23
CA TYR A 54 -4.61 -6.39 16.23
C TYR A 54 -4.91 -5.01 16.80
N ALA A 55 -5.96 -4.85 17.61
CA ALA A 55 -6.32 -3.57 18.23
C ALA A 55 -5.28 -3.11 19.26
N LYS A 56 -4.73 -4.02 20.07
CA LYS A 56 -3.63 -3.70 21.00
C LYS A 56 -2.35 -3.32 20.27
N CYS A 57 -1.95 -4.08 19.26
CA CYS A 57 -0.78 -3.79 18.43
C CYS A 57 -0.97 -2.48 17.65
N CYS A 58 -2.15 -2.27 17.07
CA CYS A 58 -2.49 -1.06 16.32
C CYS A 58 -2.64 0.16 17.24
N GLY A 59 -3.06 -0.01 18.49
CA GLY A 59 -3.10 1.06 19.50
C GLY A 59 -1.70 1.49 19.95
N ALA A 60 -0.80 0.52 20.20
CA ALA A 60 0.60 0.79 20.53
C ALA A 60 1.39 1.38 19.34
N CYS A 61 1.08 0.94 18.11
CA CYS A 61 1.73 1.41 16.90
C CYS A 61 1.06 2.65 16.27
N SER A 62 -0.13 3.05 16.74
CA SER A 62 -0.84 4.25 16.28
C SER A 62 -0.01 5.54 16.35
N PRO A 63 0.72 5.86 17.44
CA PRO A 63 1.57 7.06 17.46
C PRO A 63 2.69 6.98 16.43
N LEU A 64 3.32 5.81 16.26
CA LEU A 64 4.35 5.59 15.25
C LEU A 64 3.81 5.74 13.83
N LEU A 65 2.61 5.23 13.55
CA LEU A 65 1.95 5.36 12.25
C LEU A 65 1.60 6.83 11.93
N LYS A 66 1.14 7.59 12.94
CA LYS A 66 0.88 9.03 12.79
C LYS A 66 2.16 9.81 12.54
N LEU A 67 3.23 9.51 13.30
CA LEU A 67 4.54 10.13 13.13
C LEU A 67 5.10 9.84 11.72
N LEU A 68 5.05 8.57 11.30
CA LEU A 68 5.46 8.15 9.96
C LEU A 68 4.66 8.91 8.88
N GLY A 69 3.36 9.11 9.09
CA GLY A 69 2.52 9.91 8.21
C GLY A 69 2.95 11.38 8.13
N VAL A 70 3.28 12.02 9.26
CA VAL A 70 3.78 13.41 9.29
C VAL A 70 5.13 13.53 8.60
N VAL A 71 6.06 12.60 8.86
CA VAL A 71 7.37 12.55 8.19
C VAL A 71 7.19 12.37 6.68
N THR A 72 6.35 11.43 6.27
CA THR A 72 6.02 11.19 4.86
C THR A 72 5.41 12.44 4.20
N ALA A 73 4.52 13.15 4.90
CA ALA A 73 3.93 14.39 4.40
C ALA A 73 4.98 15.51 4.25
N GLY A 74 5.92 15.62 5.19
CA GLY A 74 7.04 16.56 5.09
C GLY A 74 7.94 16.27 3.88
N ILE A 75 8.25 15.00 3.61
CA ILE A 75 9.03 14.58 2.44
C ILE A 75 8.29 14.92 1.14
N VAL A 76 6.99 14.63 1.06
CA VAL A 76 6.18 14.97 -0.11
C VAL A 76 6.11 16.49 -0.31
N LEU A 77 5.98 17.27 0.76
CA LEU A 77 6.01 18.73 0.68
C LEU A 77 7.37 19.23 0.15
N ALA A 78 8.48 18.67 0.63
CA ALA A 78 9.81 19.01 0.13
C ALA A 78 9.98 18.66 -1.37
N LEU A 79 9.46 17.52 -1.82
CA LEU A 79 9.40 17.14 -3.24
C LEU A 79 8.58 18.14 -4.07
N VAL A 80 7.42 18.56 -3.58
CA VAL A 80 6.56 19.53 -4.28
C VAL A 80 7.26 20.89 -4.37
N LEU A 81 7.90 21.35 -3.29
CA LEU A 81 8.68 22.58 -3.29
C LEU A 81 9.86 22.50 -4.25
N SER A 82 10.57 21.37 -4.26
CA SER A 82 11.66 21.07 -5.20
C SER A 82 11.20 21.23 -6.66
N ILE A 83 10.13 20.54 -7.03
CA ILE A 83 9.57 20.60 -8.39
C ILE A 83 9.06 22.01 -8.72
N MET A 84 8.42 22.70 -7.78
CA MET A 84 7.93 24.06 -7.98
C MET A 84 9.05 25.06 -8.19
N LEU A 85 10.13 24.98 -7.40
CA LEU A 85 11.30 25.84 -7.57
C LEU A 85 11.96 25.60 -8.93
N SER A 86 12.14 24.34 -9.33
CA SER A 86 12.64 23.99 -10.67
C SER A 86 11.73 24.51 -11.80
N ALA A 87 10.41 24.48 -11.62
CA ALA A 87 9.46 25.03 -12.60
C ALA A 87 9.50 26.56 -12.65
N LEU A 88 9.65 27.25 -11.51
CA LEU A 88 9.81 28.70 -11.44
C LEU A 88 11.11 29.14 -12.12
N GLU A 89 12.22 28.41 -11.91
CA GLU A 89 13.49 28.68 -12.57
C GLU A 89 13.37 28.58 -14.10
N CYS A 90 12.73 27.52 -14.60
CA CYS A 90 12.43 27.37 -16.03
C CYS A 90 11.55 28.50 -16.59
N ALA A 91 10.59 29.00 -15.80
CA ALA A 91 9.68 30.06 -16.23
C ALA A 91 10.34 31.46 -16.22
N LEU A 92 11.18 31.74 -15.22
CA LEU A 92 11.85 33.03 -15.07
C LEU A 92 13.07 33.17 -15.99
N HIS A 93 13.82 32.09 -16.22
CA HIS A 93 14.99 32.07 -17.09
C HIS A 93 14.71 31.23 -18.33
N HIS A 94 14.11 31.85 -19.35
CA HIS A 94 13.76 31.26 -20.66
C HIS A 94 14.91 30.48 -21.34
N SER A 95 16.17 30.70 -20.94
CA SER A 95 17.38 30.08 -21.53
C SER A 95 17.89 28.83 -20.79
N SER A 96 17.43 28.54 -19.57
CA SER A 96 17.99 27.47 -18.72
C SER A 96 17.06 26.29 -18.50
N CYS A 97 15.97 26.19 -19.26
CA CYS A 97 15.14 24.97 -19.32
C CYS A 97 15.78 23.89 -20.22
N LYS A 98 17.12 23.79 -20.17
CA LYS A 98 17.89 22.67 -20.71
C LYS A 98 18.45 21.96 -19.50
N GLY A 99 17.97 20.73 -19.27
CA GLY A 99 18.36 19.87 -18.16
C GLY A 99 19.86 19.93 -17.95
N SER A 100 20.27 20.72 -16.97
CA SER A 100 21.68 21.04 -16.85
C SER A 100 22.31 20.04 -15.92
N LEU A 101 22.88 19.00 -16.54
CA LEU A 101 23.79 18.07 -15.88
C LEU A 101 25.08 18.76 -15.39
N ALA A 102 25.29 20.06 -15.62
CA ALA A 102 26.53 20.75 -15.24
C ALA A 102 26.49 22.28 -15.06
N ALA A 103 25.39 22.99 -15.31
CA ALA A 103 25.37 24.45 -15.10
C ALA A 103 24.82 24.77 -13.71
N GLU A 104 25.59 25.55 -12.96
CA GLU A 104 25.22 26.11 -11.66
C GLU A 104 23.75 26.52 -11.62
N SER A 105 22.97 25.75 -10.87
CA SER A 105 21.62 26.12 -10.49
C SER A 105 21.74 27.33 -9.56
N HIS A 106 21.30 28.51 -10.01
CA HIS A 106 21.41 29.73 -9.23
C HIS A 106 20.52 29.71 -7.97
N LEU A 107 19.60 28.74 -7.88
CA LEU A 107 18.85 28.42 -6.68
C LEU A 107 19.12 26.95 -6.27
N PRO A 108 19.52 26.69 -5.01
CA PRO A 108 19.76 25.34 -4.54
C PRO A 108 18.43 24.57 -4.41
N ASN A 109 18.31 23.44 -5.10
CA ASN A 109 17.19 22.53 -4.87
C ASN A 109 17.28 22.02 -3.42
N PRO A 110 16.25 22.26 -2.56
CA PRO A 110 16.30 21.89 -1.15
C PRO A 110 16.48 20.38 -0.96
N LEU A 111 15.94 19.57 -1.88
CA LEU A 111 16.04 18.12 -1.82
C LEU A 111 17.45 17.62 -2.18
N ASP A 112 18.07 18.21 -3.20
CA ASP A 112 19.46 17.91 -3.60
C ASP A 112 20.46 18.32 -2.51
N THR A 113 20.29 19.52 -1.95
CA THR A 113 21.12 19.99 -0.83
C THR A 113 20.98 19.09 0.39
N LEU A 114 19.77 18.61 0.70
CA LEU A 114 19.54 17.70 1.81
C LEU A 114 20.25 16.36 1.60
N LEU A 115 20.22 15.81 0.39
CA LEU A 115 20.91 14.55 0.07
C LEU A 115 22.45 14.71 0.09
N VAL A 116 22.98 15.83 -0.41
CA VAL A 116 24.42 16.13 -0.37
C VAL A 116 24.92 16.41 1.05
N VAL A 117 24.11 17.03 1.91
CA VAL A 117 24.47 17.17 3.33
C VAL A 117 24.40 15.81 4.03
N SER A 118 23.41 14.98 3.66
CA SER A 118 23.25 13.62 4.19
C SER A 118 24.37 12.67 3.76
N SER A 119 24.97 12.85 2.58
CA SER A 119 26.06 12.00 2.08
C SER A 119 27.35 12.15 2.88
N ARG A 120 27.51 13.24 3.63
CA ARG A 120 28.66 13.43 4.56
C ARG A 120 28.69 12.44 5.71
N VAL A 121 27.56 11.81 6.03
CA VAL A 121 27.45 10.81 7.09
C VAL A 121 27.04 9.49 6.46
N PHE A 122 28.02 8.70 6.04
CA PHE A 122 27.76 7.35 5.52
C PHE A 122 27.13 6.46 6.61
N PRO A 123 26.03 5.69 6.38
CA PRO A 123 25.21 5.49 5.17
C PRO A 123 23.83 6.17 5.22
N LEU A 124 23.74 7.36 5.83
CA LEU A 124 22.48 8.06 6.11
C LEU A 124 21.74 8.46 4.83
N ASP A 125 22.49 8.81 3.78
CA ASP A 125 21.96 9.19 2.46
C ASP A 125 21.12 8.09 1.80
N TYR A 126 21.55 6.83 1.86
CA TYR A 126 20.77 5.70 1.38
C TYR A 126 19.46 5.54 2.16
N MET A 127 19.47 5.78 3.47
CA MET A 127 18.24 5.73 4.29
C MET A 127 17.27 6.85 3.89
N VAL A 128 17.78 8.05 3.62
CA VAL A 128 16.98 9.19 3.16
C VAL A 128 16.41 8.92 1.77
N LEU A 129 17.23 8.44 0.82
CA LEU A 129 16.78 8.09 -0.53
C LEU A 129 15.73 6.97 -0.49
N CYS A 130 15.95 5.92 0.30
CA CYS A 130 14.96 4.87 0.52
C CYS A 130 13.66 5.41 1.13
N ALA A 131 13.75 6.33 2.11
CA ALA A 131 12.58 6.95 2.71
C ALA A 131 11.79 7.79 1.69
N VAL A 132 12.46 8.50 0.79
CA VAL A 132 11.83 9.26 -0.31
C VAL A 132 11.10 8.33 -1.28
N ILE A 133 11.77 7.28 -1.75
CA ILE A 133 11.16 6.29 -2.67
C ILE A 133 9.95 5.63 -2.01
N LEU A 134 10.09 5.22 -0.74
CA LEU A 134 9.01 4.58 0.01
C LEU A 134 7.84 5.53 0.26
N ALA A 135 8.13 6.82 0.53
CA ALA A 135 7.11 7.86 0.68
C ALA A 135 6.31 8.06 -0.61
N VAL A 136 6.96 8.13 -1.77
CA VAL A 136 6.30 8.26 -3.09
C VAL A 136 5.45 7.02 -3.39
N PHE A 137 5.98 5.83 -3.12
CA PHE A 137 5.26 4.57 -3.28
C PHE A 137 4.01 4.50 -2.39
N ALA A 138 4.16 4.82 -1.09
CA ALA A 138 3.06 4.86 -0.15
C ALA A 138 2.02 5.92 -0.55
N ALA A 139 2.45 7.13 -0.91
CA ALA A 139 1.57 8.20 -1.36
C ALA A 139 0.77 7.79 -2.60
N SER A 140 1.40 7.09 -3.55
CA SER A 140 0.75 6.59 -4.76
C SER A 140 -0.29 5.50 -4.45
N LEU A 141 0.02 4.57 -3.54
CA LEU A 141 -0.94 3.59 -3.05
C LEU A 141 -2.14 4.27 -2.34
N LEU A 142 -1.88 5.26 -1.48
CA LEU A 142 -2.93 6.04 -0.83
C LEU A 142 -3.76 6.85 -1.84
N ALA A 143 -3.13 7.43 -2.86
CA ALA A 143 -3.81 8.17 -3.92
C ALA A 143 -4.76 7.27 -4.71
N VAL A 144 -4.26 6.13 -5.19
CA VAL A 144 -5.06 5.17 -5.97
C VAL A 144 -6.18 4.57 -5.12
N THR A 145 -5.94 4.28 -3.83
CA THR A 145 -6.98 3.74 -2.95
C THR A 145 -8.07 4.77 -2.59
N ARG A 146 -7.73 6.06 -2.42
CA ARG A 146 -8.72 7.11 -2.12
C ARG A 146 -9.50 7.58 -3.35
N ILE A 147 -8.81 7.81 -4.46
CA ILE A 147 -9.40 8.35 -5.70
C ILE A 147 -10.10 7.23 -6.50
N GLY A 148 -9.58 6.00 -6.42
CA GLY A 148 -9.95 4.88 -7.31
C GLY A 148 -9.19 4.93 -8.63
N VAL A 149 -9.38 3.91 -9.47
CA VAL A 149 -8.80 3.92 -10.82
C VAL A 149 -9.77 4.59 -11.78
N TRP A 150 -9.37 5.73 -12.32
CA TRP A 150 -10.11 6.48 -13.34
C TRP A 150 -9.48 6.23 -14.70
N PHE A 151 -10.30 5.96 -15.70
CA PHE A 151 -9.87 5.85 -17.08
C PHE A 151 -10.72 6.79 -17.94
N LEU A 152 -10.10 7.83 -18.51
CA LEU A 152 -10.76 8.86 -19.33
C LEU A 152 -12.10 9.36 -18.73
N TRP A 153 -12.08 9.83 -17.48
CA TRP A 153 -13.24 10.30 -16.68
C TRP A 153 -14.25 9.24 -16.18
N LEU A 154 -14.13 7.98 -16.57
CA LEU A 154 -14.96 6.90 -16.00
C LEU A 154 -14.26 6.28 -14.80
N ARG A 155 -14.95 6.23 -13.65
CA ARG A 155 -14.46 5.52 -12.46
C ARG A 155 -14.63 4.01 -12.66
N LEU A 156 -13.57 3.36 -13.12
CA LEU A 156 -13.58 1.96 -13.55
C LEU A 156 -13.66 0.99 -12.36
N TYR A 157 -12.84 1.24 -11.33
CA TYR A 157 -12.77 0.37 -10.15
C TYR A 157 -12.68 1.17 -8.86
N LYS A 158 -13.53 0.83 -7.88
CA LYS A 158 -13.44 1.33 -6.51
C LYS A 158 -12.67 0.31 -5.67
N LEU A 159 -11.49 0.68 -5.18
CA LEU A 159 -10.73 -0.18 -4.28
C LEU A 159 -11.44 -0.27 -2.92
N ARG A 160 -12.08 -1.40 -2.65
CA ARG A 160 -12.70 -1.71 -1.35
C ARG A 160 -11.93 -2.84 -0.67
N ARG A 161 -11.49 -2.60 0.58
CA ARG A 161 -10.80 -3.60 1.39
C ARG A 161 -11.66 -4.88 1.45
N SER A 162 -11.09 -6.01 1.02
CA SER A 162 -11.71 -7.34 0.98
C SER A 162 -12.74 -7.64 -0.14
N SER A 163 -12.98 -6.75 -1.09
CA SER A 163 -13.99 -6.98 -2.16
C SER A 163 -13.58 -6.50 -3.55
N THR A 164 -12.28 -6.29 -3.78
CA THR A 164 -11.75 -5.90 -5.10
C THR A 164 -11.66 -7.10 -6.03
N PRO A 165 -12.21 -7.03 -7.26
CA PRO A 165 -12.00 -8.07 -8.25
C PRO A 165 -10.50 -8.15 -8.63
N PRO A 166 -9.95 -9.35 -8.92
CA PRO A 166 -8.53 -9.55 -9.17
C PRO A 166 -8.00 -8.71 -10.35
N GLN A 167 -8.85 -8.45 -11.35
CA GLN A 167 -8.52 -7.59 -12.50
C GLN A 167 -8.23 -6.13 -12.11
N GLY A 168 -8.97 -5.58 -11.14
CA GLY A 168 -8.74 -4.22 -10.64
C GLY A 168 -7.44 -4.10 -9.85
N LEU A 169 -7.04 -5.19 -9.17
CA LEU A 169 -5.75 -5.27 -8.47
C LEU A 169 -4.58 -5.27 -9.48
N LEU A 170 -4.70 -6.06 -10.55
CA LEU A 170 -3.70 -6.11 -11.63
C LEU A 170 -3.52 -4.73 -12.28
N LEU A 171 -4.61 -4.05 -12.63
CA LEU A 171 -4.55 -2.72 -13.23
C LEU A 171 -3.88 -1.70 -12.29
N THR A 172 -4.20 -1.76 -10.99
CA THR A 172 -3.56 -0.92 -9.97
C THR A 172 -2.05 -1.17 -9.91
N CYS A 173 -1.62 -2.42 -10.02
CA CYS A 173 -0.21 -2.80 -10.05
C CYS A 173 0.51 -2.22 -11.27
N VAL A 174 -0.10 -2.30 -12.46
CA VAL A 174 0.47 -1.74 -13.70
C VAL A 174 0.64 -0.22 -13.60
N ILE A 175 -0.37 0.49 -13.08
CA ILE A 175 -0.29 1.94 -12.85
C ILE A 175 0.82 2.26 -11.87
N LEU A 176 0.93 1.52 -10.77
CA LEU A 176 1.97 1.72 -9.77
C LEU A 176 3.37 1.47 -10.32
N MET A 177 3.54 0.43 -11.16
CA MET A 177 4.79 0.18 -11.89
C MET A 177 5.15 1.36 -12.78
N PHE A 178 4.19 1.90 -13.53
CA PHE A 178 4.43 3.05 -14.40
C PHE A 178 4.87 4.28 -13.60
N ILE A 179 4.21 4.57 -12.46
CA ILE A 179 4.59 5.67 -11.56
C ILE A 179 6.03 5.52 -11.06
N ILE A 180 6.43 4.32 -10.63
CA ILE A 180 7.79 4.06 -10.14
C ILE A 180 8.82 4.27 -11.25
N VAL A 181 8.55 3.79 -12.46
CA VAL A 181 9.46 3.97 -13.61
C VAL A 181 9.61 5.45 -13.95
N THR A 182 8.51 6.20 -14.04
CA THR A 182 8.57 7.66 -14.27
C THR A 182 9.35 8.35 -13.17
N PHE A 183 9.10 8.03 -11.90
CA PHE A 183 9.79 8.62 -10.77
C PHE A 183 11.31 8.34 -10.79
N SER A 184 11.70 7.11 -11.16
CA SER A 184 13.11 6.73 -11.31
C SER A 184 13.83 7.63 -12.33
N ILE A 185 13.22 7.86 -13.49
CA ILE A 185 13.77 8.75 -14.52
C ILE A 185 13.76 10.21 -14.06
N SER A 186 12.68 10.66 -13.39
CA SER A 186 12.59 12.03 -12.85
C SER A 186 13.65 12.32 -11.78
N THR A 187 14.10 11.31 -11.03
CA THR A 187 15.13 11.49 -9.98
C THR A 187 16.44 12.03 -10.57
N VAL A 188 16.82 11.60 -11.79
CA VAL A 188 18.00 12.10 -12.52
C VAL A 188 17.90 13.60 -12.82
N MET A 189 16.69 14.10 -13.04
CA MET A 189 16.43 15.52 -13.32
C MET A 189 16.31 16.36 -12.05
N ILE A 190 15.74 15.79 -10.98
CA ILE A 190 15.51 16.50 -9.73
C ILE A 190 16.81 16.62 -8.92
N ILE A 191 17.67 15.60 -8.95
CA ILE A 191 18.84 15.48 -8.08
C ILE A 191 20.11 15.18 -8.91
N PRO A 192 20.49 16.07 -9.84
CA PRO A 192 21.59 15.79 -10.76
C PRO A 192 22.93 15.71 -10.02
N GLN A 193 23.14 16.50 -8.98
CA GLN A 193 24.42 16.57 -8.26
C GLN A 193 24.67 15.30 -7.44
N TYR A 194 23.69 14.82 -6.68
CA TYR A 194 23.83 13.56 -5.95
C TYR A 194 24.04 12.36 -6.89
N ILE A 195 23.34 12.30 -8.03
CA ILE A 195 23.50 11.19 -8.98
C ILE A 195 24.85 11.25 -9.72
N ALA A 196 25.32 12.45 -10.07
CA ALA A 196 26.59 12.62 -10.78
C ALA A 196 27.81 12.43 -9.87
N PHE A 197 27.77 12.95 -8.63
CA PHE A 197 28.94 12.99 -7.74
C PHE A 197 28.86 12.01 -6.56
N GLY A 198 27.67 11.50 -6.23
CA GLY A 198 27.49 10.47 -5.20
C GLY A 198 28.19 10.79 -3.88
N SER A 199 28.82 9.77 -3.28
CA SER A 199 29.59 9.87 -2.03
C SER A 199 30.98 10.51 -2.19
N GLN A 200 31.31 11.09 -3.35
CA GLN A 200 32.63 11.70 -3.60
C GLN A 200 32.65 13.21 -3.26
N THR A 201 31.72 13.67 -2.41
CA THR A 201 31.62 15.05 -1.90
C THR A 201 32.12 15.16 -0.46
#